data_AF-A0A5J9UJQ3-F1
#
_entry.id   AF-A0A5J9UJQ3-F1
#
_cell.length_a   1.000
_cell.length_b   1.000
_cell.length_c   1.000
_cell.angle_alpha   90.00
_cell.angle_beta   90.00
_cell.angle_gamma   90.00
#
_symmetry.space_group_name_H-M   'P 1'
#
loop_
_entity.id
_entity.type
_entity.pdbx_description
1 polymer ?
#
loop_
_entity_poly.entity_id
_entity_poly.type
_entity_poly.pdbx_seq_one_letter_code
_entity_poly.pdbx_strand_id
1 'polypeptide(L)'
;MATSQRRSSPLHILVPILAMSFCIFAGPAAAGKTGQLTVFWGRNKDEGSLREACDTGLYTTVIISFLSAFGHGKYNLDISGHDASAVGADVKHCQRAKNV
;
A
#
# COMPACT_ATOMS: atom_id res chain seq x y z
N MET A 1 1.86 58.02 39.70
CA MET A 1 1.62 56.64 39.23
C MET A 1 2.68 56.30 38.19
N ALA A 2 3.66 55.46 38.54
CA ALA A 2 4.70 55.02 37.61
C ALA A 2 4.20 53.76 36.89
N THR A 3 3.97 53.86 35.59
CA THR A 3 3.62 52.71 34.74
C THR A 3 4.89 51.90 34.48
N SER A 4 5.01 50.77 35.15
CA SER A 4 6.04 49.76 34.89
C SER A 4 5.83 49.21 33.48
N GLN A 5 6.54 49.75 32.50
CA GLN A 5 6.52 49.27 31.14
C GLN A 5 7.32 47.97 31.10
N ARG A 6 6.61 46.84 31.20
CA ARG A 6 7.18 45.50 31.09
C ARG A 6 7.78 45.37 29.69
N ARG A 7 9.10 45.59 29.57
CA ARG A 7 9.86 45.42 28.32
C ARG A 7 9.66 43.98 27.84
N SER A 8 8.77 43.79 26.88
CA SER A 8 8.59 42.51 26.21
C SER A 8 9.87 42.21 25.45
N SER A 9 10.58 41.17 25.88
CA SER A 9 11.81 40.72 25.22
C SER A 9 11.51 40.40 23.75
N PRO A 10 12.31 40.87 22.79
CA PRO A 10 12.11 40.60 21.36
C PRO A 10 12.11 39.08 21.06
N LEU A 11 12.66 38.28 21.98
CA LEU A 11 12.66 36.83 21.93
C LEU A 11 11.23 36.23 21.95
N HIS A 12 10.26 36.86 22.62
CA HIS A 12 8.88 36.37 22.67
C HIS A 12 8.10 36.55 21.36
N ILE A 13 8.56 37.46 20.48
CA ILE A 13 7.96 37.71 19.17
C ILE A 13 8.66 36.85 18.10
N LEU A 14 9.96 36.62 18.25
CA LEU A 14 10.75 35.86 17.27
C LEU A 14 10.37 34.37 17.24
N VAL A 15 10.11 33.77 18.41
CA VAL A 15 9.77 32.35 18.54
C VAL A 15 8.47 31.97 17.80
N PRO A 16 7.32 32.66 17.98
CA PRO A 16 6.10 32.32 17.25
C PRO A 16 6.21 32.60 15.75
N ILE A 17 6.97 33.61 15.33
CA ILE A 17 7.21 33.89 13.90
C ILE A 17 8.03 32.75 13.26
N LEU A 18 9.08 32.28 13.93
CA LEU A 18 9.90 31.17 13.44
C LEU A 18 9.10 29.85 13.39
N ALA A 19 8.26 29.59 14.40
CA ALA A 19 7.37 28.42 14.43
C ALA A 19 6.30 28.48 13.33
N MET A 20 5.67 29.64 13.11
CA MET A 20 4.68 29.82 12.04
C MET A 20 5.34 29.65 10.66
N SER A 21 6.55 30.16 10.50
CA SER A 21 7.35 30.02 9.27
C SER A 21 7.68 28.55 8.98
N PHE A 22 8.04 27.77 10.01
CA PHE A 22 8.31 26.34 9.86
C PHE A 22 7.06 25.54 9.44
N CYS A 23 5.89 25.89 9.98
CA CYS A 23 4.62 25.27 9.58
C CYS A 23 4.21 25.62 8.15
N ILE A 24 4.53 26.82 7.66
CA ILE A 24 4.22 27.26 6.28
C ILE A 24 5.17 26.60 5.26
N PHE A 25 6.42 26.27 5.66
CA PHE A 25 7.41 25.59 4.83
C PHE A 25 7.40 24.05 4.94
N ALA A 26 6.55 23.47 5.79
CA ALA A 26 6.30 22.03 5.79
C ALA A 26 5.52 21.66 4.52
N GLY A 27 6.25 21.44 3.42
CA GLY A 27 5.69 20.91 2.18
C GLY A 27 4.99 19.56 2.42
N PRO A 28 4.11 19.13 1.49
CA PRO A 28 3.43 17.85 1.62
C PRO A 28 4.47 16.75 1.88
N ALA A 29 4.24 15.93 2.91
CA ALA A 29 5.05 14.74 3.14
C ALA A 29 4.97 13.89 1.85
N ALA A 30 6.05 13.90 1.07
CA ALA A 30 6.14 13.06 -0.10
C ALA A 30 6.11 11.62 0.41
N ALA A 31 4.98 10.94 0.24
CA ALA A 31 4.92 9.50 0.44
C ALA A 31 6.01 8.90 -0.46
N GLY A 32 7.03 8.29 0.17
CA GLY A 32 8.13 7.69 -0.57
C GLY A 32 7.59 6.64 -1.55
N LYS A 33 8.27 6.44 -2.67
CA LYS A 33 7.99 5.32 -3.57
C LYS A 33 8.30 4.03 -2.82
N THR A 34 7.27 3.23 -2.51
CA THR A 34 7.45 1.95 -1.79
C THR A 34 7.94 0.83 -2.71
N GLY A 35 7.81 1.02 -4.02
CA GLY A 35 8.09 -0.04 -5.01
C GLY A 35 7.06 -1.18 -4.96
N GLN A 36 5.97 -1.04 -4.21
CA GLN A 36 4.94 -2.05 -4.11
C GLN A 36 3.96 -1.95 -5.28
N LEU A 37 3.74 -3.07 -5.95
CA LEU A 37 2.78 -3.21 -7.04
C LEU A 37 1.95 -4.47 -6.84
N THR A 38 0.64 -4.27 -6.70
CA THR A 38 -0.32 -5.36 -6.50
C THR A 38 -1.13 -5.57 -7.76
N VAL A 39 -1.34 -6.82 -8.16
CA VAL A 39 -2.18 -7.20 -9.31
C VAL A 39 -3.25 -8.20 -8.90
N PHE A 40 -4.40 -8.17 -9.57
CA PHE A 40 -5.41 -9.22 -9.47
C PHE A 40 -5.17 -10.27 -10.56
N TRP A 41 -5.31 -11.55 -10.20
CA TRP A 41 -5.20 -12.69 -11.09
C TRP A 41 -6.40 -13.63 -10.86
N GLY A 42 -6.90 -14.29 -11.91
CA GLY A 42 -8.02 -15.23 -11.84
C GLY A 42 -9.28 -14.74 -12.55
N ARG A 43 -9.18 -13.68 -13.35
CA ARG A 43 -10.33 -13.06 -14.04
C ARG A 43 -10.46 -13.43 -15.51
N ASN A 44 -9.46 -14.10 -16.08
CA ASN A 44 -9.52 -14.61 -17.44
C ASN A 44 -8.62 -15.84 -17.56
N LYS A 45 -9.17 -17.00 -17.97
CA LYS A 45 -8.36 -18.22 -18.17
C LYS A 45 -7.15 -18.04 -19.10
N ASP A 46 -7.22 -17.07 -20.02
CA ASP A 46 -6.17 -16.81 -21.01
C ASP A 46 -5.13 -15.78 -20.51
N GLU A 47 -5.17 -15.38 -19.23
CA GLU A 47 -4.21 -14.44 -18.60
C GLU A 47 -2.87 -15.09 -18.22
N GLY A 48 -2.73 -16.40 -18.45
CA GLY A 48 -1.59 -17.20 -18.03
C GLY A 48 -1.73 -17.74 -16.60
N SER A 49 -0.77 -18.59 -16.23
CA SER A 49 -0.69 -19.22 -14.91
C SER A 49 -0.31 -18.22 -13.81
N LEU A 50 -0.64 -18.57 -12.57
CA LEU A 50 -0.21 -17.79 -11.40
C LEU A 50 1.33 -17.75 -11.29
N ARG A 51 2.00 -18.85 -11.64
CA ARG A 51 3.47 -18.89 -11.72
C ARG A 51 4.02 -17.87 -12.71
N GLU A 52 3.48 -17.81 -13.93
CA GLU A 52 3.93 -16.84 -14.94
C GLU A 52 3.78 -15.39 -14.46
N ALA A 53 2.68 -15.07 -13.78
CA ALA A 53 2.49 -13.74 -13.18
C ALA A 53 3.60 -13.40 -12.16
N CYS A 54 3.97 -14.35 -11.29
CA CYS A 54 5.05 -14.18 -10.31
C CYS A 54 6.44 -14.09 -10.96
N ASP A 55 6.68 -14.88 -12.02
CA ASP A 55 7.95 -14.91 -12.73
C ASP A 55 8.22 -13.63 -13.55
N THR A 56 7.22 -12.78 -13.77
CA THR A 56 7.44 -11.44 -14.35
C THR A 56 8.37 -10.57 -13.52
N GLY A 57 8.43 -10.79 -12.19
CA GLY A 57 9.15 -9.93 -11.25
C GLY A 57 8.61 -8.50 -11.14
N LEU A 58 7.43 -8.22 -11.71
CA LEU A 58 6.82 -6.88 -11.70
C LEU A 58 6.03 -6.62 -10.42
N TYR A 59 5.40 -7.66 -9.87
CA TYR A 59 4.42 -7.54 -8.80
C TYR A 59 5.05 -7.92 -7.47
N THR A 60 4.79 -7.11 -6.45
CA THR A 60 5.14 -7.41 -5.06
C THR A 60 4.04 -8.19 -4.34
N THR A 61 2.83 -8.23 -4.93
CA THR A 61 1.66 -8.94 -4.41
C THR A 61 0.77 -9.37 -5.58
N VAL A 62 0.28 -10.60 -5.54
CA VAL A 62 -0.76 -11.09 -6.45
C VAL A 62 -2.00 -11.48 -5.64
N ILE A 63 -3.16 -10.91 -5.96
CA ILE A 63 -4.44 -11.23 -5.32
C ILE A 63 -5.21 -12.18 -6.24
N ILE A 64 -5.47 -13.39 -5.74
CA ILE A 64 -6.29 -14.38 -6.45
C ILE A 64 -7.76 -14.00 -6.29
N SER A 65 -8.46 -13.81 -7.40
CA SER A 65 -9.83 -13.32 -7.44
C SER A 65 -10.75 -14.23 -8.26
N PHE A 66 -11.89 -14.70 -7.74
CA PHE A 66 -12.54 -14.37 -6.47
C PHE A 66 -13.18 -15.58 -5.81
N LEU A 67 -13.27 -15.54 -4.47
CA LEU A 67 -14.30 -16.29 -3.76
C LEU A 67 -15.65 -15.57 -3.97
N SER A 68 -16.39 -15.99 -4.98
CA SER A 68 -17.54 -15.26 -5.54
C SER A 68 -18.85 -15.47 -4.76
N ALA A 69 -18.96 -16.56 -3.99
CA ALA A 69 -20.10 -16.79 -3.11
C ALA A 69 -19.64 -17.43 -1.81
N PHE A 70 -20.24 -17.03 -0.70
CA PHE A 70 -19.99 -17.61 0.62
C PHE A 70 -21.20 -17.42 1.55
N GLY A 71 -21.40 -18.34 2.48
CA GLY A 71 -22.48 -18.31 3.47
C GLY A 71 -23.15 -19.67 3.65
N HIS A 72 -23.82 -19.90 4.80
CA HIS A 72 -24.54 -21.14 5.10
C HIS A 72 -23.71 -22.44 4.88
N GLY A 73 -22.41 -22.40 5.19
CA GLY A 73 -21.50 -23.54 4.99
C GLY A 73 -21.10 -23.83 3.54
N LYS A 74 -21.49 -22.96 2.60
CA LYS A 74 -21.12 -23.04 1.19
C LYS A 74 -20.15 -21.94 0.82
N TYR A 75 -19.27 -22.24 -0.12
CA TYR A 75 -18.32 -21.31 -0.71
C TYR A 75 -18.10 -21.68 -2.17
N ASN A 76 -17.87 -20.68 -3.03
CA ASN A 76 -17.59 -20.87 -4.45
C ASN A 76 -16.36 -20.07 -4.85
N LEU A 77 -15.35 -20.75 -5.36
CA LEU A 77 -14.18 -20.13 -5.98
C LEU A 77 -14.44 -19.99 -7.47
N ASP A 78 -14.47 -18.76 -7.97
CA ASP A 78 -14.51 -18.45 -9.39
C ASP A 78 -13.19 -17.80 -9.80
N ILE A 79 -12.28 -18.61 -10.34
CA ILE A 79 -11.04 -18.19 -10.98
C ILE A 79 -11.15 -18.33 -12.50
N SER A 80 -12.33 -18.05 -13.06
CA SER A 80 -12.57 -17.92 -14.50
C SER A 80 -12.15 -19.12 -15.35
N GLY A 81 -12.16 -20.33 -14.77
CA GLY A 81 -11.83 -21.58 -15.47
C GLY A 81 -10.38 -22.06 -15.30
N HIS A 82 -9.55 -21.38 -14.50
CA HIS A 82 -8.22 -21.88 -14.13
C HIS A 82 -8.31 -23.19 -13.32
N ASP A 83 -7.33 -24.07 -13.49
CA ASP A 83 -7.22 -25.30 -12.72
C ASP A 83 -6.78 -25.01 -11.27
N ALA A 84 -7.74 -25.08 -10.35
CA ALA A 84 -7.50 -24.86 -8.92
C ALA A 84 -6.48 -25.85 -8.31
N SER A 85 -6.29 -27.03 -8.92
CA SER A 85 -5.32 -28.02 -8.42
C SER A 85 -3.86 -27.59 -8.63
N ALA A 86 -3.60 -26.81 -9.69
CA ALA A 86 -2.28 -26.25 -9.99
C ALA A 86 -1.92 -25.05 -9.08
N VAL A 87 -2.93 -24.27 -8.66
CA VAL A 87 -2.75 -23.01 -7.90
C VAL A 87 -1.91 -23.22 -6.63
N GLY A 88 -2.09 -24.33 -5.91
CA GLY A 88 -1.35 -24.56 -4.66
C GLY A 88 0.17 -24.71 -4.84
N ALA A 89 0.62 -25.27 -5.97
CA ALA A 89 2.05 -25.36 -6.30
C ALA A 89 2.60 -23.99 -6.71
N ASP A 90 1.80 -23.21 -7.45
CA ASP A 90 2.18 -21.88 -7.93
C ASP A 90 2.24 -20.86 -6.78
N VAL A 91 1.31 -20.90 -5.82
CA VAL A 91 1.40 -20.06 -4.60
C VAL A 91 2.72 -20.30 -3.86
N LYS A 92 3.10 -21.57 -3.68
CA LYS A 92 4.39 -21.93 -3.04
C LYS A 92 5.59 -21.46 -3.85
N HIS A 93 5.46 -21.39 -5.17
CA HIS A 93 6.49 -20.85 -6.05
C HIS A 93 6.63 -19.33 -5.87
N CYS A 94 5.52 -18.59 -5.93
CA CYS A 94 5.48 -17.14 -5.73
C CYS A 94 6.10 -16.74 -4.38
N GLN A 95 5.76 -17.44 -3.31
CA GLN A 95 6.31 -17.21 -1.96
C GLN A 95 7.84 -17.43 -1.87
N ARG A 96 8.41 -18.27 -2.74
CA ARG A 96 9.86 -18.54 -2.78
C ARG A 96 10.62 -17.54 -3.64
N ALA A 97 9.95 -16.93 -4.62
CA ALA A 97 10.58 -16.04 -5.61
C ALA A 97 11.12 -14.73 -5.01
N LYS A 98 10.93 -14.47 -3.71
CA LYS A 98 11.33 -13.24 -3.02
C LYS A 98 10.87 -11.99 -3.78
N ASN A 99 9.57 -11.92 -4.06
CA ASN A 99 8.82 -10.70 -4.38
C ASN A 99 7.33 -10.84 -4.01
N VAL A 100 7.00 -11.72 -3.06
CA VAL A 100 5.77 -11.68 -2.23
C VAL A 100 6.15 -12.15 -0.83
#